data_AF-A0A2E5MRY0-F1
#
_entry.id   AF-A0A2E5MRY0-F1
#
_cell.length_a   1.000
_cell.length_b   1.000
_cell.length_c   1.000
_cell.angle_alpha   90.00
_cell.angle_beta   90.00
_cell.angle_gamma   90.00
#
_symmetry.space_group_name_H-M   'P 1'
#
loop_
_entity.id
_entity.type
_entity.pdbx_description
1 polymer ?
#
loop_
_entity_poly.entity_id
_entity_poly.type
_entity_poly.pdbx_seq_one_letter_code
_entity_poly.pdbx_strand_id
1 'polypeptide(L)'
;MNADESANQPDADPREERFVVDTALLAEDQILGLVEEYCTRYHGLNDTESPFDERDKVLGAVKRGDLVVWFDPVENTAGLGQKP
;
A
#
# COMPACT_ATOMS: atom_id res chain seq x y z
N MET A 1 -0.49 -49.33 -10.66
CA MET A 1 0.56 -48.33 -10.93
C MET A 1 0.12 -47.07 -10.20
N ASN A 2 0.75 -46.76 -9.08
CA ASN A 2 0.48 -45.53 -8.32
C ASN A 2 1.33 -44.43 -8.95
N ALA A 3 0.70 -43.38 -9.47
CA ALA A 3 1.37 -42.13 -9.78
C ALA A 3 0.81 -41.08 -8.82
N ASP A 4 1.64 -40.75 -7.85
CA ASP A 4 1.44 -39.70 -6.86
C ASP A 4 1.56 -38.36 -7.59
N GLU A 5 0.43 -37.72 -7.88
CA GLU A 5 0.37 -36.34 -8.36
C GLU A 5 0.61 -35.40 -7.17
N SER A 6 1.83 -35.43 -6.62
CA SER A 6 2.29 -34.41 -5.69
C SER A 6 2.36 -33.08 -6.45
N ALA A 7 1.41 -32.21 -6.15
CA ALA A 7 1.24 -30.88 -6.71
C ALA A 7 2.54 -30.06 -6.62
N ASN A 8 3.20 -29.86 -7.75
CA ASN A 8 4.21 -28.83 -7.90
C ASN A 8 3.47 -27.51 -8.15
N GLN A 9 2.97 -26.87 -7.09
CA GLN A 9 2.57 -25.47 -7.19
C GLN A 9 3.85 -24.68 -7.49
N PRO A 10 3.93 -23.92 -8.59
CA PRO A 10 5.07 -23.04 -8.79
C PRO A 10 5.12 -22.10 -7.59
N ASP A 11 6.25 -22.08 -6.87
CA ASP A 11 6.52 -21.02 -5.90
C ASP A 11 6.24 -19.69 -6.59
N ALA A 12 5.26 -18.92 -6.07
CA ALA A 12 4.91 -17.63 -6.62
C ALA A 12 6.18 -16.78 -6.68
N ASP A 13 6.48 -16.20 -7.84
CA ASP A 13 7.68 -15.40 -7.98
C ASP A 13 7.54 -14.20 -7.02
N PRO A 14 8.49 -13.97 -6.10
CA PRO A 14 8.38 -12.87 -5.13
C PRO A 14 8.34 -11.49 -5.82
N ARG A 15 8.63 -11.43 -7.13
CA ARG A 15 8.48 -10.23 -7.97
C ARG A 15 7.05 -10.04 -8.49
N GLU A 16 6.13 -10.94 -8.18
CA GLU A 16 4.72 -10.85 -8.58
C GLU A 16 3.81 -10.43 -7.41
N GLU A 17 4.31 -10.46 -6.17
CA GLU A 17 3.54 -10.09 -4.98
C GLU A 17 3.85 -8.67 -4.49
N ARG A 18 2.81 -7.97 -4.04
CA ARG A 18 2.98 -6.67 -3.38
C ARG A 18 3.68 -6.85 -2.05
N PHE A 19 4.64 -5.98 -1.76
CA PHE A 19 5.32 -5.98 -0.46
C PHE A 19 5.23 -4.63 0.23
N VAL A 20 5.30 -4.66 1.57
CA VAL A 20 5.31 -3.46 2.40
C VAL A 20 6.69 -2.83 2.38
N VAL A 21 6.74 -1.54 2.05
CA VAL A 21 7.94 -0.71 2.11
C VAL A 21 7.97 0.01 3.44
N ASP A 22 9.11 -0.05 4.12
CA ASP A 22 9.33 0.72 5.34
C ASP A 22 9.35 2.22 5.02
N THR A 23 8.43 2.97 5.64
CA THR A 23 8.31 4.41 5.48
C THR A 23 9.58 5.16 5.90
N ALA A 24 10.41 4.60 6.78
CA ALA A 24 11.69 5.20 7.16
C ALA A 24 12.71 5.23 6.02
N LEU A 25 12.50 4.44 4.96
CA LEU A 25 13.35 4.41 3.76
C LEU A 25 12.91 5.43 2.71
N LEU A 26 11.75 6.07 2.89
CA LEU A 26 11.18 7.03 1.95
C LEU A 26 11.45 8.45 2.43
N ALA A 27 11.69 9.36 1.47
CA ALA A 27 11.76 10.77 1.77
C ALA A 27 10.36 11.31 2.15
N GLU A 28 10.32 12.36 2.97
CA GLU A 28 9.06 12.93 3.45
C GLU A 28 8.16 13.38 2.29
N ASP A 29 8.73 13.93 1.22
CA ASP A 29 7.99 14.31 0.00
C ASP A 29 7.32 13.12 -0.69
N GLN A 30 7.96 11.95 -0.71
CA GLN A 30 7.39 10.74 -1.30
C GLN A 30 6.20 10.25 -0.48
N ILE A 31 6.32 10.29 0.86
CA ILE A 31 5.22 9.92 1.76
C ILE A 31 4.06 10.90 1.60
N LEU A 32 4.34 12.20 1.54
CA LEU A 32 3.33 13.23 1.35
C LEU A 32 2.58 13.06 0.03
N GLY A 33 3.29 12.78 -1.08
CA GLY A 33 2.65 12.50 -2.37
C GLY A 33 1.70 11.30 -2.30
N LEU A 34 2.13 10.20 -1.67
CA LEU A 34 1.28 9.02 -1.47
C LEU A 34 0.06 9.30 -0.59
N VAL A 35 0.20 10.17 0.43
CA VAL A 35 -0.93 10.62 1.27
C VAL A 35 -1.92 11.45 0.45
N GLU A 36 -1.44 12.37 -0.39
CA GLU A 36 -2.30 13.20 -1.25
C GLU A 36 -3.06 12.35 -2.29
N GLU A 37 -2.38 11.40 -2.93
CA GLU A 37 -3.01 10.44 -3.83
C GLU A 37 -4.04 9.57 -3.12
N TYR A 38 -3.75 9.13 -1.89
CA TYR A 38 -4.69 8.36 -1.09
C TYR A 38 -5.93 9.20 -0.75
N CYS A 39 -5.75 10.43 -0.25
CA CYS A 39 -6.87 11.30 0.10
C CYS A 39 -7.73 11.60 -1.13
N THR A 40 -7.14 11.99 -2.26
CA THR A 40 -7.89 12.32 -3.49
C THR A 40 -8.68 11.13 -4.06
N ARG A 41 -8.22 9.89 -3.85
CA ARG A 41 -8.91 8.67 -4.27
C ARG A 41 -10.16 8.37 -3.44
N TYR A 42 -10.15 8.70 -2.14
CA TYR A 42 -11.28 8.47 -1.23
C TYR A 42 -12.15 9.71 -0.99
N HIS A 43 -11.69 10.89 -1.42
CA HIS A 43 -12.39 12.17 -1.25
C HIS A 43 -13.79 12.21 -1.88
N GLY A 44 -14.05 11.36 -2.87
CA GLY A 44 -15.36 11.26 -3.52
C GLY A 44 -16.50 10.67 -2.64
N LEU A 45 -16.22 10.28 -1.39
CA LEU A 45 -17.20 9.61 -0.52
C LEU A 45 -17.76 10.50 0.62
N ASN A 46 -17.14 11.63 0.98
CA ASN A 46 -17.60 12.46 2.11
C ASN A 46 -17.54 13.97 1.80
N ASP A 47 -18.69 14.55 1.47
CA ASP A 47 -18.93 15.95 1.09
C ASP A 47 -18.73 16.98 2.24
N THR A 48 -17.92 16.69 3.27
CA THR A 48 -17.97 17.47 4.53
C THR A 48 -16.66 17.60 5.31
N GLU A 49 -15.55 16.95 4.92
CA GLU A 49 -14.26 17.14 5.59
C GLU A 49 -13.28 17.92 4.72
N SER A 50 -12.64 18.95 5.29
CA SER A 50 -11.61 19.71 4.58
C SER A 50 -10.50 18.75 4.13
N PRO A 51 -10.04 18.82 2.87
CA PRO A 51 -8.99 17.92 2.35
C PRO A 51 -7.69 17.96 3.16
N PHE A 52 -7.44 19.05 3.89
CA PHE A 52 -6.29 19.19 4.78
C PHE A 52 -6.41 18.38 6.08
N ASP A 53 -7.62 18.28 6.65
CA ASP A 53 -7.87 17.49 7.87
C ASP A 53 -7.72 15.99 7.59
N GLU A 54 -8.13 15.56 6.39
CA GLU A 54 -7.96 14.18 5.93
C GLU A 54 -6.48 13.84 5.73
N ARG A 55 -5.71 14.75 5.10
CA ARG A 55 -4.27 14.57 4.89
C ARG A 55 -3.51 14.37 6.21
N ASP A 56 -3.73 15.22 7.21
CA ASP A 56 -3.00 15.13 8.47
C ASP A 56 -3.39 13.88 9.27
N LYS A 57 -4.66 13.43 9.16
CA LYS A 57 -5.12 12.14 9.71
C LYS A 57 -4.43 10.95 9.06
N VAL A 58 -4.37 10.92 7.73
CA VAL A 58 -3.74 9.83 6.97
C VAL A 58 -2.23 9.81 7.23
N LEU A 59 -1.56 10.97 7.23
CA LEU A 59 -0.14 11.06 7.61
C LEU A 59 0.10 10.56 9.04
N GLY A 60 -0.80 10.89 9.97
CA GLY A 60 -0.76 10.34 11.33
C GLY A 60 -0.91 8.83 11.37
N ALA A 61 -1.78 8.25 10.54
CA ALA A 61 -1.96 6.80 10.43
C ALA A 61 -0.72 6.11 9.85
N VAL A 62 -0.07 6.70 8.85
CA VAL A 62 1.21 6.22 8.31
C VAL A 62 2.29 6.22 9.39
N LYS A 63 2.43 7.32 10.13
CA LYS A 63 3.41 7.45 11.23
C LYS A 63 3.18 6.46 12.38
N ARG A 64 1.93 6.06 12.63
CA ARG A 64 1.58 5.04 13.63
C ARG A 64 1.71 3.61 13.11
N GLY A 65 1.85 3.42 11.80
CA GLY A 65 1.88 2.10 11.16
C GLY A 65 0.49 1.49 10.92
N ASP A 66 -0.58 2.28 11.07
CA ASP A 66 -1.97 1.88 10.76
C ASP A 66 -2.17 1.79 9.23
N LEU A 67 -1.47 2.66 8.49
CA LEU A 67 -1.37 2.66 7.04
C LEU A 67 0.07 2.39 6.64
N VAL A 68 0.26 1.44 5.72
CA VAL A 68 1.58 1.05 5.22
C VAL A 68 1.72 1.42 3.75
N VAL A 69 2.94 1.69 3.33
CA VAL A 69 3.27 1.82 1.91
C VAL A 69 3.42 0.42 1.34
N TRP A 70 2.64 0.10 0.32
CA TRP A 70 2.84 -1.11 -0.48
C TRP A 70 3.49 -0.72 -1.80
N PHE A 71 4.34 -1.60 -2.31
CA PHE A 71 4.88 -1.53 -3.66
C PHE A 71 4.44 -2.77 -4.44
N ASP A 72 3.87 -2.55 -5.61
CA ASP A 72 3.49 -3.55 -6.58
C ASP A 72 4.57 -3.62 -7.66
N PRO A 73 5.44 -4.63 -7.65
CA PRO A 73 6.49 -4.80 -8.68
C PRO A 73 5.95 -5.13 -10.07
N VAL A 74 4.72 -5.64 -10.19
CA VAL A 74 4.09 -5.98 -11.48
C VAL A 74 3.62 -4.72 -12.18
N GLU A 75 2.89 -3.88 -11.45
CA GLU A 75 2.38 -2.60 -11.97
C GLU A 75 3.44 -1.49 -11.88
N ASN A 76 4.54 -1.72 -11.17
CA ASN A 76 5.54 -0.72 -10.80
C ASN A 76 4.89 0.52 -10.15
N THR A 77 3.97 0.28 -9.21
CA THR A 77 3.22 1.31 -8.50
C THR A 77 3.41 1.20 -6.99
N ALA A 78 3.35 2.35 -6.32
CA ALA A 78 3.29 2.41 -4.87
C ALA A 78 1.96 3.01 -4.43
N GLY A 79 1.50 2.65 -3.24
CA GLY A 79 0.30 3.25 -2.66
C GLY A 79 0.24 3.05 -1.16
N LEU A 80 -0.72 3.71 -0.53
CA LEU A 80 -1.06 3.46 0.86
C LEU A 80 -2.18 2.42 0.97
N GLY A 81 -2.07 1.54 1.95
CA GLY A 81 -3.07 0.51 2.25
C GLY A 81 -3.05 0.11 3.71
N GLN A 82 -4.10 -0.59 4.15
CA GLN A 82 -4.10 -1.22 5.46
C GLN A 82 -3.10 -2.38 5.48
N LYS A 83 -2.46 -2.58 6.62
CA LYS A 83 -1.62 -3.76 6.83
C LYS A 83 -2.50 -5.02 6.76
N PRO A 84 -2.10 -6.07 6.02
CA PRO A 84 -2.83 -7.34 5.98
C PRO A 84 -2.84 -8.04 7.35
#